data_AF-A0A9D6MBV3-F1
#
_entry.id   AF-A0A9D6MBV3-F1
#
_cell.length_a   1.000
_cell.length_b   1.000
_cell.length_c   1.000
_cell.angle_alpha   90.00
_cell.angle_beta   90.00
_cell.angle_gamma   90.00
#
_symmetry.space_group_name_H-M   'P 1'
#
loop_
_entity.id
_entity.type
_entity.pdbx_description
1 polymer ?
#
loop_
_entity_poly.entity_id
_entity_poly.type
_entity_poly.pdbx_seq_one_letter_code
_entity_poly.pdbx_strand_id
1 'polypeptide(L)'
;EFLAPDSLRLIGTPLETFNHFVGEKADSLTLDLRATFAATAVNERGAQTVARSALEEMVCGGLGLIPGSETFERETKTSSDEQGRVTFSIRAAGRVAPTIDVGEVREAVRGQSISTARGNLSEQYELAVPPKIEVWPKWMGRVPWLAMRIEVQVRQSGN
;
A
#
# COMPACT_ATOMS: atom_id res chain seq x y z
N GLU A 1 4.01 -5.12 12.06
CA GLU A 1 3.99 -4.78 13.49
C GLU A 1 5.43 -4.65 13.93
N PHE A 2 5.73 -3.61 14.71
CA PHE A 2 7.09 -3.38 15.21
C PHE A 2 7.05 -2.95 16.68
N LEU A 3 8.15 -3.19 17.39
CA LEU A 3 8.39 -2.64 18.72
C LEU A 3 9.11 -1.31 18.58
N ALA A 4 8.58 -0.26 19.21
CA ALA A 4 9.23 1.05 19.22
C ALA A 4 10.43 1.03 20.19
N PRO A 5 11.69 1.10 19.72
CA PRO A 5 12.85 0.95 20.58
C PRO A 5 12.92 2.01 21.68
N ASP A 6 12.50 3.24 21.37
CA ASP A 6 12.56 4.36 22.31
C ASP A 6 11.53 4.24 23.44
N SER A 7 10.54 3.34 23.29
CA SER A 7 9.50 3.09 24.30
C SER A 7 9.90 2.05 25.35
N LEU A 8 11.10 1.47 25.24
CA LEU A 8 11.60 0.49 26.20
C LEU A 8 11.73 1.10 27.59
N ARG A 9 11.06 0.47 28.55
CA ARG A 9 11.15 0.81 29.98
C ARG A 9 11.39 -0.43 30.81
N LEU A 10 12.29 -0.32 31.78
CA LEU A 10 12.49 -1.35 32.79
C LEU A 10 11.26 -1.39 33.70
N ILE A 11 10.71 -2.58 33.92
CA ILE A 11 9.56 -2.80 34.80
C ILE A 11 9.99 -3.69 35.96
N GLY A 12 9.73 -3.22 37.17
CA GLY A 12 10.10 -3.91 38.40
C GLY A 12 11.59 -3.78 38.72
N THR A 13 11.99 -4.45 39.78
CA THR A 13 13.39 -4.50 40.22
C THR A 13 14.09 -5.67 39.52
N PRO A 14 15.24 -5.44 38.87
CA PRO A 14 16.06 -6.54 38.35
C PRO A 14 16.42 -7.53 39.45
N LEU A 15 16.42 -8.82 39.12
CA LEU A 15 16.95 -9.84 40.01
C LEU A 15 18.44 -9.96 39.74
N GLU A 16 19.22 -9.79 40.81
CA GLU A 16 20.67 -9.88 40.80
C GLU A 16 21.11 -11.08 41.65
N THR A 17 21.82 -12.01 41.04
CA THR A 17 22.39 -13.18 41.74
C THR A 17 23.89 -13.19 41.53
N PHE A 18 24.64 -13.10 42.64
CA PHE A 18 26.09 -13.27 42.63
C PHE A 18 26.45 -14.72 42.94
N ASN A 19 27.52 -15.21 42.31
CA ASN A 19 28.01 -16.58 42.53
C ASN A 19 28.85 -16.74 43.83
N HIS A 20 29.15 -15.65 44.53
CA HIS A 20 29.88 -15.63 45.81
C HIS A 20 29.18 -14.74 46.84
N PHE A 21 29.35 -15.06 48.13
CA PHE A 21 28.79 -14.27 49.22
C PHE A 21 29.67 -13.09 49.62
N VAL A 22 29.08 -12.09 50.27
CA VAL A 22 29.82 -10.94 50.81
C VAL A 22 30.84 -11.42 51.85
N GLY A 23 32.12 -11.09 51.62
CA GLY A 23 33.24 -11.47 52.50
C GLY A 23 33.97 -12.75 52.07
N GLU A 24 33.50 -13.44 51.03
CA GLU A 24 34.18 -14.58 50.45
C GLU A 24 35.35 -14.12 49.57
N LYS A 25 36.53 -14.75 49.71
CA LYS A 25 37.68 -14.47 48.85
C LYS A 25 37.54 -15.28 47.57
N ALA A 26 37.33 -14.60 46.45
CA ALA A 26 37.22 -15.21 45.12
C ALA A 26 38.14 -14.49 44.13
N ASP A 27 38.67 -15.25 43.16
CA ASP A 27 39.52 -14.69 42.09
C ASP A 27 38.69 -14.04 40.96
N SER A 28 37.39 -14.36 40.88
CA SER A 28 36.42 -13.77 39.94
C SER A 28 35.02 -13.74 40.53
N LEU A 29 34.25 -12.69 40.22
CA LEU A 29 32.85 -12.53 40.61
C LEU A 29 31.97 -12.51 39.35
N THR A 30 30.91 -13.32 39.33
CA THR A 30 29.93 -13.38 38.25
C THR A 30 28.57 -12.90 38.76
N LEU A 31 27.93 -12.01 38.00
CA LEU A 31 26.58 -11.52 38.24
C LEU A 31 25.65 -12.07 37.15
N ASP A 32 24.61 -12.79 37.58
CA ASP A 32 23.45 -13.10 36.75
C ASP A 32 22.37 -12.04 36.99
N LEU A 33 22.13 -11.21 35.98
CA LEU A 33 21.10 -10.17 35.98
C LEU A 33 19.87 -10.62 35.18
N ARG A 34 18.69 -10.60 35.79
CA ARG A 34 17.41 -10.78 35.09
C ARG A 34 16.56 -9.53 35.23
N ALA A 35 16.23 -8.91 34.10
CA ALA A 35 15.42 -7.70 34.02
C ALA A 35 14.22 -7.90 33.10
N THR A 36 13.09 -7.28 33.45
CA THR A 36 11.86 -7.30 32.64
C THR A 36 11.68 -5.94 31.98
N PHE A 37 11.45 -5.92 30.68
CA PHE A 37 11.19 -4.69 29.93
C PHE A 37 9.77 -4.68 29.38
N ALA A 38 9.16 -3.50 29.34
CA ALA A 38 7.95 -3.24 28.57
C ALA A 38 8.27 -2.29 27.42
N ALA A 39 7.62 -2.50 26.27
CA ALA A 39 7.71 -1.65 25.10
C ALA A 39 6.32 -1.53 24.44
N THR A 40 6.11 -0.46 23.71
CA THR A 40 4.91 -0.27 22.89
C THR A 40 5.08 -0.98 21.55
N ALA A 41 4.18 -1.93 21.26
CA ALA A 41 4.04 -2.55 19.95
C ALA A 41 3.07 -1.72 19.09
N VAL A 42 3.45 -1.47 17.84
CA VAL A 42 2.67 -0.66 16.90
C VAL A 42 2.24 -1.52 15.71
N ASN A 43 0.92 -1.56 15.47
CA ASN A 43 0.35 -2.19 14.29
C ASN A 43 0.39 -1.22 13.09
N GLU A 44 1.28 -1.50 12.15
CA GLU A 44 1.51 -0.66 10.96
C GLU A 44 0.33 -0.62 9.99
N ARG A 45 -0.64 -1.53 10.08
CA ARG A 45 -1.79 -1.56 9.14
C ARG A 45 -2.59 -0.26 9.17
N GLY A 46 -2.83 0.29 10.37
CA GLY A 46 -3.55 1.56 10.49
C GLY A 46 -2.78 2.72 9.85
N ALA A 47 -1.46 2.72 10.03
CA ALA A 47 -0.59 3.75 9.48
C ALA A 47 -0.44 3.64 7.95
N GLN A 48 -0.42 2.42 7.40
CA GLN A 48 -0.47 2.17 5.96
C GLN A 48 -1.80 2.64 5.35
N THR A 49 -2.93 2.46 6.03
CA THR A 49 -4.22 3.00 5.58
C THR A 49 -4.18 4.52 5.47
N VAL A 50 -3.66 5.21 6.50
CA VAL A 50 -3.51 6.68 6.47
C VAL A 50 -2.57 7.11 5.34
N ALA A 51 -1.45 6.41 5.17
CA ALA A 51 -0.48 6.70 4.12
C ALA A 51 -1.05 6.48 2.71
N ARG A 52 -1.91 5.47 2.51
CA ARG A 52 -2.64 5.25 1.26
C ARG A 52 -3.61 6.41 0.98
N SER A 53 -4.41 6.83 1.95
CA SER A 53 -5.32 7.96 1.76
C SER A 53 -4.58 9.24 1.39
N ALA A 54 -3.42 9.49 2.01
CA ALA A 54 -2.57 10.61 1.64
C ALA A 54 -2.03 10.49 0.19
N LEU A 55 -1.64 9.29 -0.26
CA LEU A 55 -1.26 9.06 -1.66
C LEU A 55 -2.42 9.34 -2.63
N GLU A 56 -3.63 8.88 -2.30
CA GLU A 56 -4.84 9.08 -3.11
C GLU A 56 -5.19 10.58 -3.24
N GLU A 57 -5.07 11.35 -2.16
CA GLU A 57 -5.28 12.81 -2.16
C GLU A 57 -4.25 13.57 -3.01
N MET A 58 -3.02 13.03 -3.14
CA MET A 58 -1.99 13.61 -3.99
C MET A 58 -2.25 13.37 -5.50
N VAL A 59 -3.11 12.41 -5.85
CA VAL A 59 -3.43 12.14 -7.25
C VAL A 59 -4.30 13.26 -7.81
N CYS A 60 -3.73 14.05 -8.70
CA CYS A 60 -4.42 15.15 -9.38
C CYS A 60 -4.78 14.78 -10.83
N GLY A 61 -5.90 15.32 -11.31
CA GLY A 61 -6.22 15.48 -12.73
C GLY A 61 -6.32 14.19 -13.54
N GLY A 62 -7.50 13.55 -13.59
CA GLY A 62 -7.80 12.43 -14.49
C GLY A 62 -6.95 11.15 -14.30
N LEU A 63 -5.95 11.19 -13.41
CA LEU A 63 -5.11 10.06 -13.03
C LEU A 63 -5.74 9.30 -11.87
N GLY A 64 -5.35 8.04 -11.72
CA GLY A 64 -5.74 7.14 -10.63
C GLY A 64 -4.54 6.33 -10.16
N LEU A 65 -4.52 6.01 -8.87
CA LEU A 65 -3.50 5.13 -8.28
C LEU A 65 -3.67 3.70 -8.84
N ILE A 66 -2.59 3.10 -9.33
CA ILE A 66 -2.56 1.72 -9.80
C ILE A 66 -2.66 0.79 -8.58
N PRO A 67 -3.71 -0.04 -8.45
CA PRO A 67 -3.85 -0.94 -7.31
C PRO A 67 -2.70 -1.94 -7.23
N GLY A 68 -2.09 -2.08 -6.05
CA GLY A 68 -0.98 -2.99 -5.81
C GLY A 68 0.39 -2.44 -6.23
N SER A 69 0.46 -1.22 -6.75
CA SER A 69 1.75 -0.56 -7.05
C SER A 69 2.36 0.18 -5.85
N GLU A 70 1.64 0.24 -4.73
CA GLU A 70 2.05 1.00 -3.56
C GLU A 70 3.18 0.31 -2.79
N THR A 71 4.11 1.13 -2.33
CA THR A 71 5.19 0.75 -1.43
C THR A 71 5.09 1.62 -0.19
N PHE A 72 5.30 1.00 0.98
CA PHE A 72 5.25 1.67 2.27
C PHE A 72 6.53 1.35 3.04
N GLU A 73 7.32 2.37 3.30
CA GLU A 73 8.59 2.27 4.02
C GLU A 73 8.50 3.09 5.30
N ARG A 74 8.58 2.40 6.43
CA ARG A 74 8.64 3.06 7.74
C ARG A 74 10.06 3.52 8.01
N GLU A 75 10.23 4.75 8.48
CA GLU A 75 11.53 5.22 8.96
C GLU A 75 11.90 4.50 10.27
N THR A 76 13.19 4.15 10.42
CA THR A 76 13.66 3.46 11.63
C THR A 76 13.55 4.32 12.88
N LYS A 77 13.66 5.64 12.72
CA LYS A 77 13.60 6.60 13.82
C LYS A 77 12.18 6.68 14.35
N THR A 78 12.04 6.41 15.63
CA THR A 78 10.80 6.63 16.36
C THR A 78 11.01 7.70 17.44
N SER A 79 9.93 8.19 18.00
CA SER A 79 9.96 9.00 19.20
C SER A 79 8.83 8.52 20.09
N SER A 80 9.09 8.34 21.37
CA SER A 80 8.04 8.05 22.34
C SER A 80 8.00 9.10 23.43
N ASP A 81 6.79 9.46 23.86
CA ASP A 81 6.59 10.35 25.01
C ASP A 81 6.46 9.58 26.33
N GLU A 82 6.40 10.32 27.44
CA GLU A 82 6.24 9.77 28.79
C GLU A 82 4.91 9.00 28.98
N GLN A 83 3.91 9.25 28.12
CA GLN A 83 2.65 8.53 28.11
C GLN A 83 2.70 7.26 27.24
N GLY A 84 3.85 6.95 26.64
CA GLY A 84 4.05 5.77 25.80
C GLY A 84 3.44 5.89 24.40
N ARG A 85 3.04 7.10 23.97
CA ARG A 85 2.64 7.32 22.58
C ARG A 85 3.89 7.32 21.70
N VAL A 86 3.80 6.63 20.57
CA VAL A 86 4.88 6.50 19.60
C VAL A 86 4.55 7.33 18.38
N THR A 87 5.48 8.18 17.97
CA THR A 87 5.46 8.94 16.71
C THR A 87 6.54 8.41 15.78
N PHE A 88 6.19 8.25 14.51
CA PHE A 88 7.08 7.77 13.47
C PHE A 88 6.61 8.25 12.10
N SER A 89 7.49 8.18 11.12
CA SER A 89 7.20 8.54 9.73
C SER A 89 7.03 7.30 8.86
N ILE A 90 6.12 7.38 7.89
CA ILE A 90 6.03 6.44 6.78
C ILE A 90 6.24 7.23 5.49
N ARG A 91 7.13 6.72 4.64
CA ARG A 91 7.21 7.09 3.24
C ARG A 91 6.32 6.15 2.45
N ALA A 92 5.40 6.71 1.68
CA ALA A 92 4.56 5.97 0.75
C ALA A 92 4.85 6.42 -0.67
N ALA A 93 4.87 5.47 -1.60
CA ALA A 93 5.00 5.76 -3.03
C ALA A 93 4.10 4.81 -3.82
N GLY A 94 3.57 5.26 -4.95
CA GLY A 94 2.74 4.45 -5.83
C GLY A 94 2.78 4.97 -7.25
N ARG A 95 2.38 4.13 -8.21
CA ARG A 95 2.31 4.50 -9.62
C ARG A 95 0.91 5.00 -9.95
N VAL A 96 0.84 6.03 -10.79
CA VAL A 96 -0.44 6.56 -11.29
C VAL A 96 -0.57 6.30 -12.78
N ALA A 97 -1.80 6.14 -13.25
CA ALA A 97 -2.14 6.04 -14.66
C ALA A 97 -3.42 6.81 -14.96
N PRO A 98 -3.67 7.22 -16.22
CA PRO A 98 -4.95 7.77 -16.62
C PRO A 98 -6.11 6.85 -16.22
N THR A 99 -7.12 7.42 -15.58
CA THR A 99 -8.36 6.73 -15.26
C THR A 99 -9.23 6.74 -16.51
N ILE A 100 -9.63 5.54 -16.97
CA ILE A 100 -10.53 5.39 -18.09
C ILE A 100 -11.94 5.16 -17.54
N ASP A 101 -12.85 6.10 -17.78
CA ASP A 101 -14.26 5.92 -17.46
C ASP A 101 -14.89 4.91 -18.43
N VAL A 102 -15.24 3.73 -17.92
CA VAL A 102 -15.86 2.67 -18.70
C VAL A 102 -17.24 3.04 -19.23
N GLY A 103 -17.97 3.93 -18.57
CA GLY A 103 -19.24 4.49 -19.03
C GLY A 103 -19.03 5.39 -20.25
N GLU A 104 -18.06 6.29 -20.20
CA GLU A 104 -17.71 7.14 -21.35
C GLU A 104 -17.22 6.29 -22.53
N VAL A 105 -16.39 5.28 -22.28
CA VAL A 105 -15.95 4.35 -23.34
C VAL A 105 -17.16 3.68 -24.00
N ARG A 106 -18.12 3.16 -23.22
CA ARG A 106 -19.34 2.51 -23.76
C ARG A 106 -20.12 3.45 -24.66
N GLU A 107 -20.35 4.68 -24.20
CA GLU A 107 -21.09 5.68 -24.96
C GLU A 107 -20.34 6.12 -26.22
N ALA A 108 -19.02 6.22 -26.15
CA ALA A 108 -18.17 6.58 -27.28
C ALA A 108 -18.17 5.52 -28.40
N VAL A 109 -18.27 4.23 -28.07
CA VAL A 109 -18.18 3.14 -29.07
C VAL A 109 -19.52 2.58 -29.54
N ARG A 110 -20.62 2.82 -28.82
CA ARG A 110 -21.92 2.19 -29.13
C ARG A 110 -22.37 2.47 -30.57
N GLY A 111 -22.89 1.45 -31.25
CA GLY A 111 -23.34 1.54 -32.64
C GLY A 111 -22.22 1.72 -33.69
N GLN A 112 -20.97 1.98 -33.31
CA GLN A 112 -19.88 2.14 -34.27
C GLN A 112 -19.46 0.81 -34.91
N SER A 113 -18.87 0.88 -36.11
CA SER A 113 -18.19 -0.28 -36.69
C SER A 113 -16.98 -0.66 -35.83
N ILE A 114 -16.57 -1.93 -35.86
CA ILE A 114 -15.42 -2.40 -35.07
C ILE A 114 -14.15 -1.61 -35.41
N SER A 115 -13.93 -1.31 -36.70
CA SER A 115 -12.77 -0.54 -37.14
C SER A 115 -12.79 0.90 -36.65
N THR A 116 -13.94 1.58 -36.75
CA THR A 116 -14.12 2.95 -36.27
C THR A 116 -13.96 3.04 -34.76
N ALA A 117 -14.60 2.15 -34.00
CA ALA A 117 -14.46 2.11 -32.54
C ALA A 117 -13.01 1.90 -32.12
N ARG A 118 -12.29 0.98 -32.77
CA ARG A 118 -10.87 0.75 -32.49
C ARG A 118 -10.00 1.97 -32.80
N GLY A 119 -10.27 2.67 -33.91
CA GLY A 119 -9.57 3.91 -34.27
C GLY A 119 -9.78 5.00 -33.22
N ASN A 120 -11.04 5.31 -32.92
CA ASN A 120 -11.40 6.35 -31.95
C ASN A 120 -10.79 6.08 -30.57
N LEU A 121 -10.86 4.84 -30.07
CA LEU A 121 -10.26 4.49 -28.79
C LEU A 121 -8.72 4.60 -28.78
N SER A 122 -8.06 4.30 -29.91
CA SER A 122 -6.61 4.41 -30.01
C SER A 122 -6.14 5.87 -30.15
N GLU A 123 -6.98 6.73 -30.70
CA GLU A 123 -6.71 8.18 -30.81
C GLU A 123 -7.01 8.92 -29.50
N GLN A 124 -8.08 8.53 -28.80
CA GLN A 124 -8.52 9.19 -27.57
C GLN A 124 -7.70 8.79 -26.34
N TYR A 125 -7.16 7.57 -26.31
CA TYR A 125 -6.44 7.04 -25.16
C TYR A 125 -5.02 6.63 -25.55
N GLU A 126 -4.04 6.97 -24.70
CA GLU A 126 -2.65 6.51 -24.83
C GLU A 126 -2.53 5.04 -24.42
N LEU A 127 -3.05 4.14 -25.26
CA LEU A 127 -3.06 2.70 -25.00
C LEU A 127 -1.71 2.08 -25.38
N ALA A 128 -1.14 1.29 -24.45
CA ALA A 128 0.10 0.55 -24.72
C ALA A 128 -0.04 -0.49 -25.85
N VAL A 129 -1.25 -1.03 -26.02
CA VAL A 129 -1.60 -2.00 -27.07
C VAL A 129 -2.96 -1.61 -27.66
N PRO A 130 -3.19 -1.80 -28.97
CA PRO A 130 -4.49 -1.51 -29.57
C PRO A 130 -5.65 -2.20 -28.85
N PRO A 131 -6.82 -1.53 -28.73
CA PRO A 131 -7.94 -2.08 -28.00
C PRO A 131 -8.52 -3.30 -28.72
N LYS A 132 -8.78 -4.36 -27.95
CA LYS A 132 -9.40 -5.59 -28.44
C LYS A 132 -10.91 -5.48 -28.34
N ILE A 133 -11.60 -5.57 -29.48
CA ILE A 133 -13.07 -5.50 -29.55
C ILE A 133 -13.59 -6.82 -30.13
N GLU A 134 -14.41 -7.53 -29.35
CA GLU A 134 -15.10 -8.74 -29.78
C GLU A 134 -16.61 -8.52 -29.71
N VAL A 135 -17.31 -8.88 -30.78
CA VAL A 135 -18.78 -8.73 -30.87
C VAL A 135 -19.41 -10.09 -31.10
N TRP A 136 -20.46 -10.37 -30.34
CA TRP A 136 -21.31 -11.54 -30.54
C TRP A 136 -22.77 -11.14 -30.76
N PRO A 137 -23.47 -11.72 -31.74
CA PRO A 137 -22.95 -12.67 -32.74
C PRO A 137 -21.99 -12.01 -33.74
N LYS A 138 -21.02 -12.78 -34.27
CA LYS A 138 -19.97 -12.26 -35.17
C LYS A 138 -20.50 -11.55 -36.43
N TRP A 139 -21.68 -11.95 -36.92
CA TRP A 139 -22.29 -11.37 -38.12
C TRP A 139 -22.72 -9.90 -37.97
N MET A 140 -22.81 -9.39 -36.74
CA MET A 140 -23.30 -8.04 -36.48
C MET A 140 -22.33 -6.94 -36.96
N GLY A 141 -21.02 -7.21 -36.99
CA GLY A 141 -19.99 -6.32 -37.55
C GLY A 141 -19.83 -4.94 -36.89
N ARG A 142 -20.61 -4.66 -35.84
CA ARG A 142 -20.66 -3.37 -35.14
C ARG A 142 -20.94 -3.55 -33.66
N VAL A 143 -20.55 -2.57 -32.87
CA VAL A 143 -20.83 -2.54 -31.43
C VAL A 143 -22.35 -2.35 -31.21
N PRO A 144 -22.97 -3.06 -30.24
CA PRO A 144 -24.37 -2.87 -29.91
C PRO A 144 -24.72 -1.41 -29.58
N TRP A 145 -25.97 -1.01 -29.84
CA TRP A 145 -26.46 0.33 -29.51
C TRP A 145 -26.78 0.52 -28.02
N LEU A 146 -27.26 -0.55 -27.37
CA LEU A 146 -27.60 -0.51 -25.95
C LEU A 146 -26.33 -0.67 -25.13
N ALA A 147 -25.92 0.39 -24.41
CA ALA A 147 -24.69 0.41 -23.61
C ALA A 147 -24.63 -0.73 -22.57
N MET A 148 -25.77 -1.14 -22.01
CA MET A 148 -25.88 -2.29 -21.09
C MET A 148 -25.42 -3.62 -21.70
N ARG A 149 -25.31 -3.72 -23.04
CA ARG A 149 -24.81 -4.90 -23.77
C ARG A 149 -23.32 -4.80 -24.12
N ILE A 150 -22.62 -3.79 -23.61
CA ILE A 150 -21.21 -3.56 -23.86
C ILE A 150 -20.47 -3.76 -22.53
N GLU A 151 -19.59 -4.76 -22.49
CA GLU A 151 -18.67 -4.94 -21.38
C GLU A 151 -17.32 -4.31 -21.75
N VAL A 152 -16.78 -3.49 -20.83
CA VAL A 152 -15.48 -2.84 -21.00
C VAL A 152 -14.59 -3.29 -19.85
N GLN A 153 -13.42 -3.80 -20.20
CA GLN A 153 -12.39 -4.21 -19.24
C GLN A 153 -11.14 -3.39 -19.51
N VAL A 154 -10.74 -2.58 -18.54
CA VAL A 154 -9.48 -1.82 -18.58
C VAL A 154 -8.41 -2.68 -17.93
N ARG A 155 -7.33 -2.95 -18.65
CA ARG A 155 -6.16 -3.69 -18.14
C ARG A 155 -4.98 -2.76 -18.07
N GLN A 156 -4.38 -2.65 -16.89
CA GLN A 156 -3.16 -1.88 -16.70
C GLN A 156 -1.96 -2.79 -17.06
N SER A 157 -1.05 -2.28 -17.87
CA SER A 157 0.22 -2.96 -18.16
C SER A 157 1.16 -2.70 -17.00
N GLY A 158 1.19 -3.62 -16.04
CA GLY A 158 1.92 -3.43 -14.79
C GLY A 158 1.81 -4.64 -13.88
N ASN A 159 2.27 -5.80 -14.35
CA ASN A 159 2.89 -6.83 -13.53
C ASN A 159 3.83 -7.66 -14.41
#